data_AF-A0AA41UKE0-F1
#
_entry.id   AF-A0AA41UKE0-F1
#
_cell.length_a   1.000
_cell.length_b   1.000
_cell.length_c   1.000
_cell.angle_alpha   90.00
_cell.angle_beta   90.00
_cell.angle_gamma   90.00
#
_symmetry.space_group_name_H-M   'P 1'
#
loop_
_entity.id
_entity.type
_entity.pdbx_description
1 polymer ?
#
loop_
_entity_poly.entity_id
_entity_poly.type
_entity_poly.pdbx_seq_one_letter_code
_entity_poly.pdbx_strand_id
1 'polypeptide(L)'
;MHPRWTIHLLTVCLLVFGLAGCQSAAATRAADPAPATAGPHPKDGFVTFDEEGRIWVFQADAKELADFREKGELAKFVVRPGAGPEGKTLKAPDSDTIVHYMTRTPGFVTFLEEGRLWVFREGDAALADFEAKGELAKFVVRPAAGPLGMTLKAPDAETLDAYHAAQ
;
A
#
# COMPACT_ATOMS: atom_id res chain seq x y z
N MET A 1 -55.41 67.21 27.99
CA MET A 1 -55.90 67.14 26.60
C MET A 1 -54.82 67.68 25.69
N HIS A 2 -54.52 66.95 24.61
CA HIS A 2 -53.46 67.09 23.58
C HIS A 2 -52.41 65.97 23.60
N PRO A 3 -51.97 65.53 22.41
CA PRO A 3 -52.01 64.12 22.03
C PRO A 3 -50.62 63.48 21.92
N ARG A 4 -50.58 62.15 22.06
CA ARG A 4 -49.44 61.32 21.65
C ARG A 4 -49.45 61.18 20.13
N TRP A 5 -48.47 61.77 19.46
CA TRP A 5 -48.14 61.52 18.05
C TRP A 5 -46.71 61.00 17.92
N THR A 6 -46.60 60.02 17.03
CA THR A 6 -45.48 59.18 16.63
C THR A 6 -44.32 59.95 16.02
N ILE A 7 -43.07 59.64 16.39
CA ILE A 7 -41.90 59.77 15.51
C ILE A 7 -41.03 58.52 15.67
N HIS A 8 -40.84 57.81 14.55
CA HIS A 8 -39.83 56.77 14.36
C HIS A 8 -38.44 57.41 14.30
N LEU A 9 -37.42 56.79 14.91
CA LEU A 9 -36.11 56.76 14.29
C LEU A 9 -35.26 55.59 14.80
N LEU A 10 -34.85 54.80 13.81
CA LEU A 10 -33.78 53.81 13.79
C LEU A 10 -32.65 54.09 14.78
N THR A 11 -32.26 53.08 15.56
CA THR A 11 -30.85 52.84 15.86
C THR A 11 -30.63 51.33 15.84
N VAL A 12 -29.96 50.90 14.77
CA VAL A 12 -29.35 49.59 14.59
C VAL A 12 -28.30 49.41 15.69
N CYS A 13 -28.44 48.37 16.51
CA CYS A 13 -27.34 47.87 17.31
C CYS A 13 -27.27 46.34 17.16
N LEU A 14 -26.12 45.95 16.63
CA LEU A 14 -25.60 44.62 16.36
C LEU A 14 -25.46 43.79 17.65
N LEU A 15 -25.27 42.47 17.50
CA LEU A 15 -24.91 41.40 18.47
C LEU A 15 -26.09 40.47 18.80
N VAL A 16 -26.02 39.13 18.85
CA VAL A 16 -24.97 38.12 18.67
C VAL A 16 -25.69 36.75 18.55
N PHE A 17 -25.15 35.89 17.68
CA PHE A 17 -25.15 34.42 17.63
C PHE A 17 -26.21 33.58 18.37
N GLY A 18 -26.77 32.62 17.62
CA GLY A 18 -27.41 31.42 18.14
C GLY A 18 -27.83 30.43 17.04
N LEU A 19 -26.89 29.97 16.22
CA LEU A 19 -27.11 28.87 15.26
C LEU A 19 -27.23 27.56 16.04
N ALA A 20 -28.43 27.02 16.15
CA ALA A 20 -28.69 25.65 16.58
C ALA A 20 -29.13 24.81 15.38
N GLY A 21 -28.39 23.74 15.08
CA GLY A 21 -28.80 22.73 14.12
C GLY A 21 -27.69 22.17 13.22
N CYS A 22 -26.61 21.65 13.80
CA CYS A 22 -25.73 20.71 13.11
C CYS A 22 -26.49 19.38 12.91
N GLN A 23 -26.89 19.07 11.67
CA GLN A 23 -27.09 17.67 11.26
C GLN A 23 -25.90 17.27 10.40
N SER A 24 -24.85 16.78 11.09
CA SER A 24 -23.73 16.10 10.45
C SER A 24 -24.16 14.68 10.09
N ALA A 25 -24.57 14.48 8.84
CA ALA A 25 -24.51 13.16 8.21
C ALA A 25 -23.11 13.00 7.61
N ALA A 26 -22.11 12.73 8.47
CA ALA A 26 -20.82 12.26 8.02
C ALA A 26 -20.89 10.74 7.97
N ALA A 27 -20.93 10.21 6.74
CA ALA A 27 -20.69 8.81 6.48
C ALA A 27 -19.42 8.38 7.23
N THR A 28 -19.52 7.30 8.00
CA THR A 28 -18.35 6.53 8.44
C THR A 28 -17.58 6.14 7.19
N ARG A 29 -16.55 6.93 6.84
CA ARG A 29 -15.40 6.38 6.13
C ARG A 29 -14.86 5.31 7.06
N ALA A 30 -14.88 4.07 6.60
CA ALA A 30 -13.98 3.06 7.11
C ALA A 30 -12.60 3.74 7.18
N ALA A 31 -12.05 3.82 8.39
CA ALA A 31 -10.70 4.30 8.55
C ALA A 31 -9.83 3.46 7.62
N ASP A 32 -9.07 4.12 6.75
CA ASP A 32 -7.98 3.47 6.03
C ASP A 32 -7.16 2.71 7.07
N PRO A 33 -6.98 1.38 6.95
CA PRO A 33 -6.03 0.70 7.81
C PRO A 33 -4.67 1.33 7.49
N ALA A 34 -4.11 2.04 8.47
CA ALA A 34 -2.74 2.50 8.41
C ALA A 34 -1.83 1.34 7.95
N PRO A 35 -0.82 1.58 7.10
CA PRO A 35 0.07 0.52 6.68
C PRO A 35 0.79 -0.01 7.92
N ALA A 36 0.38 -1.19 8.39
CA ALA A 36 1.00 -1.80 9.55
C ALA A 36 2.30 -2.47 9.10
N THR A 37 3.34 -1.67 8.88
CA THR A 37 4.73 -2.14 8.84
C THR A 37 5.12 -2.56 10.25
N ALA A 38 5.08 -3.86 10.53
CA ALA A 38 5.41 -4.39 11.86
C ALA A 38 6.46 -5.49 11.76
N GLY A 39 7.42 -5.48 12.69
CA GLY A 39 8.45 -6.53 12.83
C GLY A 39 9.88 -6.08 12.49
N PRO A 40 10.85 -7.01 12.60
CA PRO A 40 12.28 -6.72 12.49
C PRO A 40 12.79 -6.40 11.08
N HIS A 41 11.98 -6.61 10.04
CA HIS A 41 12.32 -6.27 8.65
C HIS A 41 11.14 -5.59 7.94
N PRO A 42 10.77 -4.36 8.36
CA PRO A 42 9.54 -3.71 7.93
C PRO A 42 9.64 -3.31 6.45
N LYS A 43 8.66 -3.74 5.66
CA LYS A 43 8.37 -3.21 4.33
C LYS A 43 6.89 -2.87 4.26
N ASP A 44 6.55 -1.74 3.66
CA ASP A 44 5.18 -1.24 3.61
C ASP A 44 4.20 -2.28 3.07
N GLY A 45 3.10 -2.47 3.80
CA GLY A 45 2.10 -3.49 3.51
C GLY A 45 2.43 -4.88 4.06
N PHE A 46 3.58 -5.08 4.71
CA PHE A 46 3.99 -6.37 5.25
C PHE A 46 4.18 -6.36 6.77
N VAL A 47 3.83 -7.51 7.37
CA VAL A 47 4.13 -7.85 8.76
C VAL A 47 5.14 -8.99 8.76
N THR A 48 6.18 -8.84 9.58
CA THR A 48 7.27 -9.81 9.69
C THR A 48 7.48 -10.31 11.11
N PHE A 49 7.91 -11.57 11.24
CA PHE A 49 8.32 -12.18 12.51
C PHE A 49 9.66 -12.89 12.29
N ASP A 50 10.60 -12.76 13.23
CA ASP A 50 11.86 -13.52 13.21
C ASP A 50 11.76 -14.66 14.22
N GLU A 51 11.90 -15.88 13.72
CA GLU A 51 11.88 -17.11 14.50
C GLU A 51 13.07 -17.98 14.11
N GLU A 52 14.01 -18.15 15.04
CA GLU A 52 15.18 -19.01 14.89
C GLU A 52 15.98 -18.73 13.59
N GLY A 53 16.14 -17.46 13.21
CA GLY A 53 16.87 -17.06 12.01
C GLY A 53 16.09 -17.26 10.70
N ARG A 54 14.77 -17.45 10.81
CA ARG A 54 13.83 -17.52 9.69
C ARG A 54 12.86 -16.36 9.82
N ILE A 55 12.55 -15.73 8.71
CA ILE A 55 11.63 -14.60 8.68
C ILE A 55 10.30 -15.10 8.13
N TRP A 56 9.26 -15.06 8.94
CA TRP A 56 7.89 -15.15 8.47
C TRP A 56 7.43 -13.82 7.92
N VAL A 57 6.80 -13.85 6.75
CA VAL A 57 6.33 -12.68 6.02
C VAL A 57 4.86 -12.86 5.68
N PHE A 58 4.07 -11.83 5.98
CA PHE A 58 2.64 -11.76 5.69
C PHE A 58 2.30 -10.42 5.07
N GLN A 59 1.31 -10.39 4.16
CA GLN A 59 0.61 -9.15 3.87
C GLN A 59 -0.12 -8.68 5.14
N ALA A 60 -0.17 -7.37 5.36
CA ALA A 60 -0.71 -6.79 6.59
C ALA A 60 -2.19 -7.10 6.83
N ASP A 61 -2.94 -7.39 5.77
CA ASP A 61 -4.36 -7.73 5.76
C ASP A 61 -4.64 -9.23 5.49
N ALA A 62 -3.60 -10.07 5.46
CA ALA A 62 -3.75 -11.50 5.24
C ALA A 62 -4.56 -12.17 6.36
N LYS A 63 -5.45 -13.10 6.02
CA LYS A 63 -6.23 -13.87 7.01
C LYS A 63 -5.34 -14.84 7.78
N GLU A 64 -4.34 -15.38 7.10
CA GLU A 64 -3.35 -16.31 7.62
C GLU A 64 -2.49 -15.67 8.73
N LEU A 65 -2.38 -14.34 8.76
CA LEU A 65 -1.70 -13.62 9.83
C LEU A 65 -2.41 -13.82 11.18
N ALA A 66 -3.74 -13.88 11.19
CA ALA A 66 -4.50 -14.12 12.42
C ALA A 66 -4.29 -15.56 12.91
N ASP A 67 -4.37 -16.54 12.00
CA ASP A 67 -4.08 -17.95 12.32
C ASP A 67 -2.66 -18.13 12.86
N PHE A 68 -1.67 -17.48 12.23
CA PHE A 68 -0.28 -17.53 12.66
C PHE A 68 -0.09 -16.93 14.06
N ARG A 69 -0.72 -15.78 14.35
CA ARG A 69 -0.63 -15.16 15.69
C ARG A 69 -1.24 -16.02 16.80
N GLU A 70 -2.24 -16.83 16.49
CA GLU A 70 -2.87 -17.73 17.45
C GLU A 70 -2.04 -19.00 17.69
N LYS A 71 -1.50 -19.59 16.61
CA LYS A 71 -0.90 -20.94 16.65
C LYS A 71 0.62 -20.94 16.65
N GLY A 72 1.25 -19.86 16.21
CA GLY A 72 2.69 -19.74 15.98
C GLY A 72 3.19 -20.37 14.68
N GLU A 73 2.36 -21.12 13.95
CA GLU A 73 2.73 -21.74 12.67
C GLU A 73 1.52 -21.88 11.72
N LEU A 74 1.79 -21.96 10.42
CA LEU A 74 0.77 -22.27 9.40
C LEU A 74 0.76 -23.74 9.03
N ALA A 75 -0.42 -24.28 8.76
CA ALA A 75 -0.57 -25.64 8.23
C ALA A 75 -0.01 -25.80 6.80
N LYS A 76 -0.02 -24.72 6.01
CA LYS A 76 0.54 -24.67 4.65
C LYS A 76 1.31 -23.36 4.50
N PHE A 77 2.55 -23.46 4.04
CA PHE A 77 3.41 -22.32 3.80
C PHE A 77 4.47 -22.67 2.76
N VAL A 78 5.05 -21.64 2.17
CA VAL A 78 6.19 -21.72 1.24
C VAL A 78 7.45 -21.31 1.97
N VAL A 79 8.56 -22.01 1.66
CA VAL A 79 9.89 -21.71 2.18
C VAL A 79 10.81 -21.33 1.03
N ARG A 80 11.57 -20.24 1.22
CA ARG A 80 12.62 -19.78 0.30
C ARG A 80 13.92 -19.55 1.10
N PRO A 81 14.79 -20.58 1.16
CA PRO A 81 16.09 -20.47 1.82
C PRO A 81 16.94 -19.38 1.13
N GLY A 82 17.64 -18.56 1.92
CA GLY A 82 18.56 -17.54 1.39
C GLY A 82 17.91 -16.31 0.75
N ALA A 83 16.58 -16.26 0.65
CA ALA A 83 15.87 -15.18 -0.06
C ALA A 83 15.61 -13.94 0.80
N GLY A 84 15.84 -14.02 2.11
CA GLY A 84 15.56 -12.95 3.06
C GLY A 84 16.75 -12.00 3.26
N PRO A 85 16.52 -10.86 3.93
CA PRO A 85 17.58 -10.00 4.43
C PRO A 85 18.69 -10.81 5.12
N GLU A 86 19.95 -10.44 4.85
CA GLU A 86 21.14 -11.12 5.40
C GLU A 86 21.25 -12.62 5.01
N GLY A 87 20.56 -13.05 3.95
CA GLY A 87 20.54 -14.46 3.54
C GLY A 87 19.67 -15.35 4.43
N LYS A 88 18.80 -14.77 5.25
CA LYS A 88 17.85 -15.53 6.07
C LYS A 88 16.84 -16.28 5.21
N THR A 89 16.22 -17.31 5.79
CA THR A 89 15.15 -18.06 5.12
C THR A 89 13.83 -17.30 5.22
N LEU A 90 13.16 -17.07 4.09
CA LEU A 90 11.78 -16.54 4.09
C LEU A 90 10.76 -17.67 4.19
N LYS A 91 9.72 -17.45 4.99
CA LYS A 91 8.50 -18.25 5.05
C LYS A 91 7.29 -17.34 4.82
N ALA A 92 6.30 -17.80 4.08
CA ALA A 92 5.05 -17.07 3.87
C ALA A 92 3.90 -18.03 3.54
N PRO A 93 2.63 -17.59 3.60
CA PRO A 93 1.48 -18.40 3.18
C PRO A 93 1.61 -18.95 1.76
N ASP A 94 2.17 -18.16 0.85
CA ASP A 94 2.31 -18.48 -0.57
C ASP A 94 3.59 -17.86 -1.19
N SER A 95 3.89 -18.23 -2.44
CA SER A 95 5.09 -17.75 -3.12
C SER A 95 5.00 -16.28 -3.54
N ASP A 96 3.79 -15.79 -3.82
CA ASP A 96 3.56 -14.44 -4.33
C ASP A 96 3.82 -13.41 -3.23
N THR A 97 3.42 -13.72 -2.00
CA THR A 97 3.75 -12.93 -0.79
C THR A 97 5.25 -12.78 -0.62
N ILE A 98 6.02 -13.85 -0.83
CA ILE A 98 7.50 -13.78 -0.78
C ILE A 98 8.03 -12.88 -1.90
N VAL A 99 7.56 -13.07 -3.13
CA VAL A 99 8.01 -12.27 -4.28
C VAL A 99 7.69 -10.79 -4.04
N HIS A 100 6.46 -10.44 -3.69
CA HIS A 100 6.07 -9.07 -3.40
C HIS A 100 6.88 -8.45 -2.26
N TYR A 101 7.18 -9.21 -1.21
CA TYR A 101 8.06 -8.73 -0.14
C TYR A 101 9.47 -8.45 -0.65
N MET A 102 10.05 -9.36 -1.43
CA MET A 102 11.39 -9.19 -2.01
C MET A 102 11.43 -7.98 -2.93
N THR A 103 10.42 -7.82 -3.79
CA THR A 103 10.38 -6.81 -4.86
C THR A 103 9.89 -5.45 -4.40
N ARG A 104 9.37 -5.33 -3.17
CA ARG A 104 8.91 -4.06 -2.61
C ARG A 104 10.09 -3.11 -2.44
N THR A 105 10.05 -2.05 -3.25
CA THR A 105 11.07 -1.00 -3.34
C THR A 105 10.37 0.36 -3.43
N PRO A 106 10.67 1.32 -2.54
CA PRO A 106 10.05 2.64 -2.58
C PRO A 106 10.26 3.35 -3.92
N GLY A 107 9.24 4.03 -4.43
CA GLY A 107 9.30 4.73 -5.72
C GLY A 107 8.99 3.83 -6.92
N PHE A 108 8.73 2.54 -6.68
CA PHE A 108 8.37 1.57 -7.72
C PHE A 108 7.09 0.82 -7.36
N VAL A 109 6.28 0.58 -8.39
CA VAL A 109 5.10 -0.29 -8.32
C VAL A 109 5.40 -1.56 -9.11
N THR A 110 5.16 -2.72 -8.50
CA THR A 110 5.43 -4.02 -9.15
C THR A 110 4.18 -4.88 -9.22
N PHE A 111 3.96 -5.52 -10.37
CA PHE A 111 2.88 -6.50 -10.57
C PHE A 111 3.47 -7.86 -10.92
N LEU A 112 2.94 -8.91 -10.32
CA LEU A 112 3.32 -10.28 -10.60
C LEU A 112 2.30 -10.91 -11.55
N GLU A 113 2.73 -11.21 -12.78
CA GLU A 113 1.85 -11.82 -13.78
C GLU A 113 2.51 -13.02 -14.44
N GLU A 114 1.91 -14.20 -14.27
CA GLU A 114 2.37 -15.47 -14.85
C GLU A 114 3.89 -15.71 -14.63
N GLY A 115 4.38 -15.42 -13.42
CA GLY A 115 5.79 -15.59 -13.06
C GLY A 115 6.74 -14.54 -13.64
N ARG A 116 6.21 -13.42 -14.16
CA ARG A 116 6.97 -12.28 -14.66
C ARG A 116 6.68 -11.08 -13.78
N LEU A 117 7.71 -10.30 -13.49
CA LEU A 117 7.59 -9.11 -12.67
C LEU A 117 7.53 -7.89 -13.57
N TRP A 118 6.37 -7.25 -13.61
CA TRP A 118 6.25 -5.92 -14.18
C TRP A 118 6.71 -4.90 -13.16
N VAL A 119 7.47 -3.91 -13.62
CA VAL A 119 8.06 -2.85 -12.82
C VAL A 119 7.74 -1.50 -13.45
N PHE A 120 7.18 -0.61 -12.65
CA PHE A 120 6.84 0.75 -13.01
C PHE A 120 7.40 1.73 -11.99
N ARG A 121 7.68 2.97 -12.41
CA ARG A 121 7.90 4.07 -11.47
C ARG A 121 6.56 4.55 -10.93
N GLU A 122 6.53 4.93 -9.66
CA GLU A 122 5.34 5.55 -9.07
C GLU A 122 4.96 6.83 -9.84
N GLY A 123 3.68 6.95 -10.21
CA GLY A 123 3.15 8.11 -10.93
C GLY A 123 3.42 8.15 -12.44
N ASP A 124 3.98 7.09 -13.03
CA ASP A 124 4.19 7.00 -14.48
C ASP A 124 2.85 6.91 -15.24
N ALA A 125 2.76 7.53 -16.42
CA ALA A 125 1.60 7.39 -17.31
C ALA A 125 1.44 5.93 -17.79
N ALA A 126 2.54 5.21 -17.98
CA ALA A 126 2.51 3.81 -18.38
C ALA A 126 1.88 2.91 -17.31
N LEU A 127 2.03 3.27 -16.03
CA LEU A 127 1.37 2.55 -14.93
C LEU A 127 -0.15 2.64 -15.06
N ALA A 128 -0.69 3.84 -15.28
CA ALA A 128 -2.13 4.04 -15.43
C ALA A 128 -2.69 3.30 -16.66
N ASP A 129 -1.95 3.29 -17.77
CA ASP A 129 -2.32 2.53 -18.97
C ASP A 129 -2.33 1.02 -18.71
N PHE A 130 -1.34 0.51 -17.96
CA PHE A 130 -1.23 -0.89 -17.58
C PHE A 130 -2.36 -1.30 -16.63
N GLU A 131 -2.67 -0.50 -15.60
CA GLU A 131 -3.78 -0.77 -14.68
C GLU A 131 -5.14 -0.82 -15.39
N ALA A 132 -5.32 -0.02 -16.45
CA ALA A 132 -6.56 0.01 -17.22
C ALA A 132 -6.70 -1.18 -18.19
N LYS A 133 -5.60 -1.70 -18.74
CA LYS A 133 -5.61 -2.66 -19.86
C LYS A 133 -5.05 -4.04 -19.52
N GLY A 134 -4.22 -4.13 -18.47
CA GLY A 134 -3.44 -5.32 -18.10
C GLY A 134 -2.21 -5.56 -18.97
N GLU A 135 -1.94 -4.71 -19.96
CA GLU A 135 -0.77 -4.85 -20.84
C GLU A 135 -0.33 -3.50 -21.42
N LEU A 136 0.96 -3.44 -21.81
CA LEU A 136 1.51 -2.31 -22.54
C LEU A 136 1.68 -2.64 -24.02
N ALA A 137 1.39 -1.67 -24.88
CA ALA A 137 1.67 -1.77 -26.32
C ALA A 137 3.19 -1.80 -26.63
N LYS A 138 4.01 -1.19 -25.76
CA LYS A 138 5.47 -1.16 -25.86
C LYS A 138 6.06 -1.37 -24.48
N PHE A 139 7.01 -2.30 -24.38
CA PHE A 139 7.71 -2.61 -23.14
C PHE A 139 9.08 -3.23 -23.45
N VAL A 140 9.96 -3.18 -22.45
CA VAL A 140 11.25 -3.85 -22.45
C VAL A 140 11.16 -5.10 -21.59
N VAL A 141 11.85 -6.16 -22.02
CA VAL A 141 11.94 -7.44 -21.31
C VAL A 141 13.40 -7.72 -20.97
N ARG A 142 13.66 -8.08 -19.71
CA ARG A 142 14.96 -8.59 -19.26
C ARG A 142 14.80 -9.98 -18.64
N PRO A 143 15.06 -11.05 -19.40
CA PRO A 143 14.98 -12.42 -18.89
C PRO A 143 15.98 -12.64 -17.74
N ALA A 144 15.54 -13.38 -16.72
CA ALA A 144 16.34 -13.76 -15.55
C ALA A 144 17.02 -12.60 -14.79
N ALA A 145 16.49 -11.39 -14.92
CA ALA A 145 17.02 -10.18 -14.29
C ALA A 145 16.36 -9.84 -12.94
N GLY A 146 15.26 -10.51 -12.59
CA GLY A 146 14.51 -10.27 -11.36
C GLY A 146 14.89 -11.22 -10.22
N PRO A 147 14.31 -11.00 -9.02
CA PRO A 147 14.46 -11.93 -7.90
C PRO A 147 14.12 -13.36 -8.30
N LEU A 148 14.86 -14.32 -7.76
CA LEU A 148 14.71 -15.76 -8.07
C LEU A 148 14.85 -16.10 -9.56
N GLY A 149 15.57 -15.28 -10.35
CA GLY A 149 15.77 -15.50 -11.78
C GLY A 149 14.52 -15.21 -12.61
N MET A 150 13.60 -14.39 -12.10
CA MET A 150 12.39 -14.01 -12.82
C MET A 150 12.69 -13.09 -14.01
N THR A 151 11.78 -13.10 -14.99
CA THR A 151 11.82 -12.14 -16.09
C THR A 151 11.24 -10.80 -15.64
N LEU A 152 11.97 -9.71 -15.87
CA LEU A 152 11.47 -8.37 -15.64
C LEU A 152 10.85 -7.78 -16.91
N LYS A 153 9.77 -7.02 -16.72
CA LYS A 153 9.14 -6.21 -17.75
C LYS A 153 8.94 -4.78 -17.24
N ALA A 154 9.06 -3.80 -18.11
CA ALA A 154 8.85 -2.39 -17.78
C ALA A 154 8.49 -1.59 -19.04
N PRO A 155 7.94 -0.37 -18.91
CA PRO A 155 7.69 0.51 -20.06
C PRO A 155 8.95 0.82 -20.87
N ASP A 156 10.10 0.96 -20.20
CA ASP A 156 11.39 1.27 -20.83
C ASP A 156 12.58 0.66 -20.06
N ALA A 157 13.77 0.77 -20.66
CA ALA A 157 15.00 0.25 -20.08
C ALA A 157 15.45 1.06 -18.85
N GLU A 158 15.23 2.38 -18.84
CA GLU A 158 15.63 3.27 -17.75
C GLU A 158 14.90 2.96 -16.45
N THR A 159 13.66 2.48 -16.55
CA THR A 159 12.88 1.99 -15.41
C THR A 159 13.50 0.75 -14.80
N LEU A 160 13.92 -0.22 -15.63
CA LEU A 160 14.61 -1.43 -15.14
C LEU A 160 15.98 -1.11 -14.54
N ASP A 161 16.74 -0.20 -15.17
CA ASP A 161 18.04 0.23 -14.65
C ASP A 161 17.90 0.92 -13.29
N ALA A 162 16.92 1.83 -13.16
CA ALA A 162 16.65 2.49 -11.89
C ALA A 162 16.15 1.52 -10.82
N TYR A 163 15.31 0.54 -11.19
CA TYR A 163 14.81 -0.47 -10.27
C TYR A 163 15.95 -1.33 -9.72
N HIS A 164 16.86 -1.78 -10.58
CA HIS A 164 18.05 -2.54 -10.17
C HIS A 164 18.98 -1.74 -9.26
N ALA A 165 19.15 -0.45 -9.54
CA ALA A 165 19.98 0.43 -8.70
C ALA A 165 19.36 0.69 -7.31
N ALA A 166 18.06 0.46 -7.15
CA ALA A 166 17.32 0.64 -5.90
C ALA A 166 17.09 -0.66 -5.10
N GLN A 167 17.56 -1.82 -5.60
CA GLN A 167 17.50 -3.11 -4.88
C GLN A 167 18.57 -3.24 -3.80
#